data_AF-A0A6A6FSE0-F1
#
_entry.id   AF-A0A6A6FSE0-F1
#
_cell.length_a   1.000
_cell.length_b   1.000
_cell.length_c   1.000
_cell.angle_alpha   90.00
_cell.angle_beta   90.00
_cell.angle_gamma   90.00
#
_symmetry.space_group_name_H-M   'P 1'
#
loop_
_entity.id
_entity.type
_entity.pdbx_description
1 polymer ?
#
loop_
_entity_poly.entity_id
_entity_poly.type
_entity_poly.pdbx_seq_one_letter_code
_entity_poly.pdbx_strand_id
1 'polypeptide(L)'
;MDVRDGVRCCLEKEVCIVDESALDTESESEEYEESHILRTQVTTQTNDFILSHWPFENDAARNAYLDRDLAGLACLCFPFALDERIHLIARLFSIVYLLGEIISELDDDDAEECLGSLKQAVKGYWANRTQAEVWMLCDLFDEIRSHEYLMVDDIIEATWKYLGLRTVRRGRQTKREDRPPGFHGAFVEAGVLLPLHRFATGHMVDEEEFNYANPRLLSGNVGS
;
A
#
# COMPACT_ATOMS: atom_id res chain seq x y z
N MET A 1 -3.13 -36.53 -23.57
CA MET A 1 -3.03 -36.44 -22.10
C MET A 1 -2.73 -34.99 -21.80
N ASP A 2 -3.73 -34.31 -21.26
CA ASP A 2 -3.84 -32.85 -21.16
C ASP A 2 -3.18 -32.36 -19.85
N VAL A 3 -2.44 -31.25 -19.93
CA VAL A 3 -1.65 -30.66 -18.81
C VAL A 3 -2.48 -29.53 -18.18
N ARG A 4 -3.72 -29.87 -17.80
CA ARG A 4 -4.66 -28.98 -17.13
C ARG A 4 -5.12 -29.62 -15.83
N ASP A 5 -4.23 -29.75 -14.85
CA ASP A 5 -4.64 -30.14 -13.49
C ASP A 5 -3.68 -29.70 -12.37
N GLY A 6 -2.67 -28.86 -12.68
CA GLY A 6 -1.69 -28.40 -11.69
C GLY A 6 -1.88 -26.97 -11.18
N VAL A 7 -2.76 -26.17 -11.78
CA VAL A 7 -2.84 -24.71 -11.55
C VAL A 7 -4.13 -24.29 -10.82
N ARG A 8 -4.98 -25.25 -10.43
CA ARG A 8 -6.30 -24.98 -9.85
C ARG A 8 -6.39 -25.11 -8.32
N CYS A 9 -5.26 -25.14 -7.60
CA CYS A 9 -5.27 -25.39 -6.14
C CYS A 9 -4.95 -24.16 -5.26
N CYS A 10 -4.85 -22.95 -5.81
CA CYS A 10 -4.51 -21.75 -5.04
C CYS A 10 -5.47 -20.54 -5.21
N LEU A 11 -6.58 -20.69 -5.93
CA LEU A 11 -7.49 -19.56 -6.24
C LEU A 11 -8.99 -19.86 -6.02
N GLU A 12 -9.34 -20.85 -5.20
CA GLU A 12 -10.75 -21.19 -4.91
C GLU A 12 -11.07 -21.10 -3.40
N LYS A 13 -10.49 -20.16 -2.66
CA LYS A 13 -10.87 -19.94 -1.25
C LYS A 13 -11.37 -18.56 -0.86
N GLU A 14 -11.45 -17.63 -1.80
CA GLU A 14 -12.13 -16.36 -1.56
C GLU A 14 -13.20 -16.21 -2.62
N VAL A 15 -14.44 -16.50 -2.22
CA VAL A 15 -15.74 -16.09 -2.77
C VAL A 15 -16.74 -17.25 -2.59
N CYS A 16 -17.83 -16.90 -1.91
CA CYS A 16 -19.06 -17.66 -1.63
C CYS A 16 -19.08 -18.57 -0.39
N ILE A 17 -19.56 -18.02 0.74
CA ILE A 17 -20.59 -18.69 1.55
C ILE A 17 -21.69 -17.66 1.84
N VAL A 18 -22.76 -17.70 1.03
CA VAL A 18 -24.11 -17.38 1.52
C VAL A 18 -24.81 -18.73 1.54
N ASP A 19 -25.04 -19.27 2.72
CA ASP A 19 -25.99 -20.36 2.93
C ASP A 19 -26.72 -20.11 4.25
N GLU A 20 -28.02 -19.79 4.15
CA GLU A 20 -28.93 -19.80 5.28
C GLU A 20 -29.29 -21.26 5.59
N SER A 21 -28.73 -21.83 6.65
CA SER A 21 -29.52 -22.68 7.56
C SER A 21 -28.78 -23.11 8.83
N ALA A 22 -29.52 -22.92 9.93
CA ALA A 22 -29.55 -23.73 11.16
C ALA A 22 -28.39 -23.65 12.17
N LEU A 23 -28.70 -22.89 13.23
CA LEU A 23 -28.62 -23.23 14.66
C LEU A 23 -27.24 -23.35 15.36
N ASP A 24 -27.12 -22.41 16.30
CA ASP A 24 -26.54 -22.50 17.64
C ASP A 24 -25.04 -22.20 17.85
N THR A 25 -24.85 -20.98 18.37
CA THR A 25 -23.82 -20.54 19.33
C THR A 25 -22.38 -20.54 18.87
N GLU A 26 -21.97 -19.47 18.18
CA GLU A 26 -20.59 -18.94 18.29
C GLU A 26 -20.61 -17.40 18.26
N SER A 27 -20.30 -16.81 19.42
CA SER A 27 -19.66 -15.50 19.62
C SER A 27 -19.71 -14.49 18.46
N GLU A 28 -20.79 -13.71 18.36
CA GLU A 28 -20.79 -12.44 17.64
C GLU A 28 -19.84 -11.45 18.35
N SER A 29 -18.60 -11.40 17.90
CA SER A 29 -17.86 -10.14 17.87
C SER A 29 -17.50 -9.85 16.42
N GLU A 30 -18.52 -9.67 15.58
CA GLU A 30 -18.38 -8.87 14.37
C GLU A 30 -18.22 -7.41 14.82
N GLU A 31 -17.06 -7.07 15.40
CA GLU A 31 -16.62 -5.69 15.42
C GLU A 31 -16.35 -5.32 13.96
N TYR A 32 -17.31 -4.65 13.32
CA TYR A 32 -17.12 -4.04 12.01
C TYR A 32 -15.79 -3.27 12.05
N GLU A 33 -14.84 -3.66 11.21
CA GLU A 33 -13.58 -2.93 11.08
C GLU A 33 -13.94 -1.52 10.62
N GLU A 34 -13.84 -0.56 11.54
CA GLU A 34 -14.28 0.81 11.30
C GLU A 34 -13.44 1.35 10.14
N SER A 35 -14.11 1.75 9.06
CA SER A 35 -13.49 2.22 7.83
C SER A 35 -13.86 3.68 7.60
N HIS A 36 -12.98 4.40 6.91
CA HIS A 36 -13.22 5.81 6.60
C HIS A 36 -14.55 5.99 5.87
N ILE A 37 -15.36 6.97 6.30
CA ILE A 37 -16.72 7.21 5.76
C ILE A 37 -16.76 7.46 4.25
N LEU A 38 -15.66 8.00 3.70
CA LEU A 38 -15.49 8.25 2.27
C LEU A 38 -14.91 7.07 1.46
N ARG A 39 -14.78 5.87 2.03
CA ARG A 39 -14.12 4.72 1.38
C ARG A 39 -14.55 4.53 -0.08
N THR A 40 -15.85 4.44 -0.36
CA THR A 40 -16.35 4.20 -1.72
C THR A 40 -15.90 5.30 -2.70
N GLN A 41 -15.97 6.56 -2.28
CA GLN A 41 -15.55 7.69 -3.10
C GLN A 41 -14.03 7.69 -3.30
N VAL A 42 -13.26 7.51 -2.23
CA VAL A 42 -11.78 7.50 -2.25
C VAL A 42 -11.26 6.34 -3.11
N THR A 43 -11.84 5.15 -2.98
CA THR A 43 -11.49 3.98 -3.79
C THR A 43 -11.75 4.25 -5.27
N THR A 44 -12.94 4.77 -5.62
CA THR A 44 -13.28 5.09 -7.01
C THR A 44 -12.31 6.13 -7.59
N GLN A 45 -12.11 7.25 -6.89
CA GLN A 45 -11.25 8.34 -7.37
C GLN A 45 -9.78 7.93 -7.48
N THR A 46 -9.28 7.16 -6.53
CA THR A 46 -7.91 6.64 -6.56
C THR A 46 -7.74 5.67 -7.72
N ASN A 47 -8.64 4.70 -7.86
CA ASN A 47 -8.55 3.72 -8.93
C ASN A 47 -8.67 4.38 -10.31
N ASP A 48 -9.61 5.30 -10.50
CA ASP A 48 -9.77 6.04 -11.76
C ASP A 48 -8.49 6.80 -12.13
N PHE A 49 -7.86 7.46 -11.14
CA PHE A 49 -6.59 8.16 -11.35
C PHE A 49 -5.47 7.19 -11.74
N ILE A 50 -5.27 6.10 -11.00
CA ILE A 50 -4.21 5.14 -11.27
C ILE A 50 -4.43 4.46 -12.63
N LEU A 51 -5.64 4.02 -12.93
CA LEU A 51 -5.98 3.37 -14.20
C LEU A 51 -5.83 4.28 -15.41
N SER A 52 -6.00 5.60 -15.23
CA SER A 52 -5.89 6.58 -16.32
C SER A 52 -4.45 6.96 -16.66
N HIS A 53 -3.51 6.74 -15.75
CA HIS A 53 -2.16 7.27 -15.85
C HIS A 53 -1.06 6.23 -15.75
N TRP A 54 -1.25 5.19 -14.93
CA TRP A 54 -0.24 4.16 -14.72
C TRP A 54 -0.12 3.24 -15.95
N PRO A 55 1.10 2.99 -16.45
CA PRO A 55 1.33 2.22 -17.66
C PRO A 55 1.35 0.72 -17.34
N PHE A 56 0.18 0.15 -17.06
CA PHE A 56 0.05 -1.28 -16.84
C PHE A 56 0.51 -2.07 -18.07
N GLU A 57 1.35 -3.09 -17.86
CA GLU A 57 1.89 -3.91 -18.95
C GLU A 57 0.79 -4.66 -19.73
N ASN A 58 -0.26 -5.08 -19.02
CA ASN A 58 -1.37 -5.84 -19.56
C ASN A 58 -2.60 -5.81 -18.62
N ASP A 59 -3.73 -6.32 -19.12
CA ASP A 59 -4.99 -6.38 -18.37
C ASP A 59 -4.90 -7.25 -17.10
N ALA A 60 -4.02 -8.26 -17.07
CA ALA A 60 -3.85 -9.10 -15.89
C ALA A 60 -3.17 -8.31 -14.75
N ALA A 61 -2.14 -7.52 -15.05
CA ALA A 61 -1.51 -6.62 -14.07
C ALA A 61 -2.49 -5.54 -13.58
N ARG A 62 -3.30 -4.99 -14.50
CA ARG A 62 -4.36 -4.04 -14.17
C ARG A 62 -5.40 -4.63 -13.21
N ASN A 63 -5.88 -5.84 -13.48
CA ASN A 63 -6.87 -6.50 -12.63
C ASN A 63 -6.26 -6.92 -11.28
N ALA A 64 -5.02 -7.41 -11.27
CA ALA A 64 -4.31 -7.74 -10.05
C ALA A 64 -4.13 -6.52 -9.13
N TYR A 65 -3.92 -5.32 -9.69
CA TYR A 65 -3.93 -4.09 -8.91
C TYR A 65 -5.29 -3.79 -8.28
N LEU A 66 -6.40 -3.95 -9.03
CA LEU A 66 -7.74 -3.68 -8.53
C LEU A 66 -8.17 -4.67 -7.44
N ASP A 67 -7.84 -5.94 -7.60
CA ASP A 67 -8.16 -7.01 -6.64
C ASP A 67 -7.52 -6.78 -5.26
N ARG A 68 -6.47 -5.94 -5.18
CA ARG A 68 -5.80 -5.60 -3.91
C ARG A 68 -6.58 -4.60 -3.05
N ASP A 69 -7.55 -3.87 -3.61
CA ASP A 69 -8.29 -2.78 -2.94
C ASP A 69 -7.41 -1.86 -2.07
N LEU A 70 -6.27 -1.39 -2.62
CA LEU A 70 -5.27 -0.63 -1.85
C LEU A 70 -5.85 0.68 -1.27
N ALA A 71 -6.76 1.32 -1.98
CA ALA A 71 -7.46 2.49 -1.48
C ALA A 71 -8.44 2.15 -0.35
N GLY A 72 -9.13 1.00 -0.42
CA GLY A 72 -9.93 0.49 0.67
C GLY A 72 -9.08 0.12 1.88
N LEU A 73 -7.92 -0.49 1.68
CA LEU A 73 -6.95 -0.78 2.74
C LEU A 73 -6.47 0.51 3.43
N ALA A 74 -6.17 1.58 2.69
CA ALA A 74 -5.86 2.88 3.28
C ALA A 74 -7.00 3.40 4.16
N CYS A 75 -8.26 3.24 3.73
CA CYS A 75 -9.44 3.64 4.51
C CYS A 75 -9.68 2.78 5.75
N LEU A 76 -9.22 1.53 5.77
CA LEU A 76 -9.22 0.65 6.95
C LEU A 76 -8.09 0.99 7.91
N CYS A 77 -6.91 1.35 7.39
CA CYS A 77 -5.78 1.75 8.24
C CYS A 77 -6.00 3.12 8.90
N PHE A 78 -6.74 4.02 8.24
CA PHE A 78 -6.94 5.40 8.70
C PHE A 78 -8.42 5.82 8.65
N PRO A 79 -9.32 5.16 9.41
CA PRO A 79 -10.74 5.49 9.39
C PRO A 79 -11.06 6.88 9.95
N PHE A 80 -10.15 7.43 10.75
CA PHE A 80 -10.20 8.74 11.39
C PHE A 80 -9.48 9.84 10.60
N ALA A 81 -8.95 9.54 9.41
CA ALA A 81 -8.28 10.54 8.59
C ALA A 81 -9.20 11.73 8.31
N LEU A 82 -8.60 12.90 8.10
CA LEU A 82 -9.32 14.04 7.56
C LEU A 82 -9.75 13.75 6.11
N ASP A 83 -10.97 14.16 5.74
CA ASP A 83 -11.58 13.92 4.42
C ASP A 83 -10.68 14.42 3.27
N GLU A 84 -10.04 15.58 3.46
CA GLU A 84 -9.12 16.17 2.49
C GLU A 84 -7.72 15.54 2.48
N ARG A 85 -7.44 14.55 3.33
CA ARG A 85 -6.13 13.88 3.42
C ARG A 85 -6.19 12.40 3.07
N ILE A 86 -7.29 11.72 3.33
CA ILE A 86 -7.43 10.27 3.09
C ILE A 86 -7.16 9.87 1.63
N HIS A 87 -7.57 10.70 0.67
CA HIS A 87 -7.36 10.41 -0.75
C HIS A 87 -5.87 10.46 -1.15
N LEU A 88 -5.07 11.31 -0.49
CA LEU A 88 -3.62 11.37 -0.70
C LEU A 88 -2.93 10.12 -0.14
N ILE A 89 -3.40 9.63 1.01
CA ILE A 89 -2.92 8.38 1.61
C ILE A 89 -3.26 7.18 0.70
N ALA A 90 -4.49 7.11 0.18
CA ALA A 90 -4.91 6.06 -0.75
C ALA A 90 -4.10 6.06 -2.07
N ARG A 91 -3.81 7.24 -2.61
CA ARG A 91 -2.91 7.40 -3.78
C ARG A 91 -1.49 6.95 -3.44
N LEU A 92 -0.97 7.31 -2.27
CA LEU A 92 0.37 6.88 -1.84
C LEU A 92 0.45 5.36 -1.76
N PHE A 93 -0.53 4.72 -1.12
CA PHE A 93 -0.60 3.25 -1.04
C PHE A 93 -0.53 2.61 -2.43
N SER A 94 -1.32 3.14 -3.38
CA SER A 94 -1.38 2.62 -4.74
C SER A 94 -0.06 2.80 -5.51
N ILE A 95 0.50 4.02 -5.53
CA ILE A 95 1.72 4.32 -6.29
C ILE A 95 2.92 3.57 -5.70
N VAL A 96 3.05 3.57 -4.37
CA VAL A 96 4.17 2.93 -3.68
C VAL A 96 4.11 1.41 -3.79
N TYR A 97 2.91 0.81 -3.80
CA TYR A 97 2.76 -0.61 -4.14
C TYR A 97 3.32 -0.90 -5.54
N LEU A 98 2.85 -0.17 -6.56
CA LEU A 98 3.22 -0.43 -7.95
C LEU A 98 4.72 -0.20 -8.21
N LEU A 99 5.30 0.86 -7.62
CA LEU A 99 6.76 1.06 -7.62
C LEU A 99 7.50 -0.09 -6.93
N GLY A 100 6.96 -0.58 -5.82
CA GLY A 100 7.52 -1.72 -5.10
C GLY A 100 7.47 -3.03 -5.88
N GLU A 101 6.51 -3.20 -6.80
CA GLU A 101 6.48 -4.33 -7.74
C GLU A 101 7.60 -4.17 -8.79
N ILE A 102 7.72 -3.00 -9.42
CA ILE A 102 8.81 -2.71 -10.39
C ILE A 102 10.18 -2.96 -9.75
N ILE A 103 10.43 -2.39 -8.58
CA ILE A 103 11.72 -2.51 -7.89
C ILE A 103 12.03 -3.95 -7.51
N SER A 104 11.00 -4.77 -7.25
CA SER A 104 11.21 -6.19 -6.90
C SER A 104 11.62 -7.07 -8.08
N GLU A 105 11.49 -6.57 -9.31
CA GLU A 105 11.90 -7.28 -10.52
C GLU A 105 13.34 -6.95 -10.95
N LEU A 106 13.88 -5.82 -10.47
CA LEU A 106 15.24 -5.36 -10.74
C LEU A 106 16.28 -6.17 -9.95
N ASP A 107 17.53 -6.18 -10.43
CA ASP A 107 18.66 -6.63 -9.61
C ASP A 107 19.14 -5.51 -8.67
N ASP A 108 20.08 -5.84 -7.79
CA ASP A 108 20.51 -4.93 -6.71
C ASP A 108 21.07 -3.60 -7.27
N ASP A 109 21.84 -3.65 -8.35
CA ASP A 109 22.48 -2.48 -8.97
C ASP A 109 21.42 -1.61 -9.68
N ASP A 110 20.56 -2.22 -10.49
CA ASP A 110 19.47 -1.53 -11.19
C ASP A 110 18.46 -0.92 -10.21
N ALA A 111 18.17 -1.61 -9.11
CA ALA A 111 17.27 -1.13 -8.07
C ALA A 111 17.85 0.09 -7.32
N GLU A 112 19.15 0.09 -7.02
CA GLU A 112 19.83 1.23 -6.40
C GLU A 112 19.80 2.46 -7.33
N GLU A 113 20.08 2.28 -8.63
CA GLU A 113 20.01 3.35 -9.63
C GLU A 113 18.58 3.90 -9.78
N CYS A 114 17.58 3.01 -9.85
CA CYS A 114 16.17 3.37 -9.91
C CYS A 114 15.75 4.21 -8.70
N LEU A 115 16.04 3.73 -7.48
CA LEU A 115 15.75 4.44 -6.24
C LEU A 115 16.48 5.79 -6.15
N GLY A 116 17.74 5.83 -6.58
CA GLY A 116 18.52 7.06 -6.67
C GLY A 116 17.85 8.09 -7.57
N SER A 117 17.42 7.66 -8.75
CA SER A 117 16.73 8.49 -9.74
C SER A 117 15.39 9.03 -9.22
N LEU A 118 14.57 8.18 -8.60
CA LEU A 118 13.30 8.59 -7.98
C LEU A 118 13.51 9.62 -6.86
N LYS A 119 14.50 9.41 -5.99
CA LYS A 119 14.86 10.35 -4.92
C LYS A 119 15.28 11.72 -5.48
N GLN A 120 16.02 11.76 -6.58
CA GLN A 120 16.40 13.02 -7.23
C GLN A 120 15.19 13.70 -7.88
N ALA A 121 14.30 12.95 -8.51
CA ALA A 121 13.08 13.48 -9.09
C ALA A 121 12.19 14.17 -8.04
N VAL A 122 11.95 13.52 -6.89
CA VAL A 122 11.12 14.04 -5.79
C VAL A 122 11.71 15.29 -5.12
N LYS A 123 13.03 15.49 -5.20
CA LYS A 123 13.70 16.72 -4.74
C LYS A 123 13.55 17.91 -5.69
N GLY A 124 12.84 17.74 -6.81
CA GLY A 124 12.57 18.79 -7.79
C GLY A 124 13.64 18.96 -8.86
N TYR A 125 14.59 18.02 -8.98
CA TYR A 125 15.63 18.13 -10.02
C TYR A 125 15.07 17.81 -11.41
N TRP A 126 14.29 16.74 -11.56
CA TRP A 126 13.74 16.28 -12.85
C TRP A 126 12.50 15.40 -12.66
N ALA A 127 11.29 15.97 -12.65
CA ALA A 127 10.08 15.17 -12.86
C ALA A 127 9.89 14.96 -14.36
N ASN A 128 10.35 13.83 -14.88
CA ASN A 128 10.13 13.48 -16.28
C ASN A 128 8.62 13.24 -16.52
N ARG A 129 7.94 14.22 -17.12
CA ARG A 129 6.50 14.16 -17.41
C ARG A 129 6.11 13.08 -18.42
N THR A 130 7.08 12.40 -19.04
CA THR A 130 6.84 11.25 -19.92
C THR A 130 6.81 9.91 -19.18
N GLN A 131 7.25 9.86 -17.92
CA GLN A 131 7.25 8.67 -17.09
C GLN A 131 6.21 8.83 -15.97
N ALA A 132 5.11 8.08 -16.10
CA ALA A 132 3.96 8.19 -15.21
C ALA A 132 4.31 7.89 -13.75
N GLU A 133 5.03 6.79 -13.54
CA GLU A 133 5.53 6.36 -12.25
C GLU A 133 6.32 7.45 -11.51
N VAL A 134 7.08 8.28 -12.24
CA VAL A 134 7.88 9.37 -11.67
C VAL A 134 7.00 10.58 -11.37
N TRP A 135 6.27 11.10 -12.37
CA TRP A 135 5.52 12.35 -12.16
C TRP A 135 4.36 12.17 -11.19
N MET A 136 3.71 11.00 -11.16
CA MET A 136 2.63 10.72 -10.22
C MET A 136 3.12 10.76 -8.77
N LEU A 137 4.30 10.19 -8.51
CA LEU A 137 4.91 10.23 -7.17
C LEU A 137 5.34 11.65 -6.79
N CYS A 138 5.96 12.39 -7.70
CA CYS A 138 6.38 13.77 -7.46
C CYS A 138 5.18 14.68 -7.17
N ASP A 139 4.15 14.66 -8.02
CA ASP A 139 2.96 15.48 -7.87
C ASP A 139 2.22 15.14 -6.56
N LEU A 140 2.14 13.85 -6.20
CA LEU A 140 1.56 13.44 -4.93
C LEU A 140 2.33 14.01 -3.73
N PHE A 141 3.67 13.94 -3.73
CA PHE A 141 4.45 14.53 -2.65
C PHE A 141 4.34 16.05 -2.61
N ASP A 142 4.24 16.73 -3.76
CA ASP A 142 3.98 18.17 -3.80
C ASP A 142 2.58 18.51 -3.24
N GLU A 143 1.57 17.68 -3.51
CA GLU A 143 0.24 17.82 -2.94
C GLU A 143 0.26 17.60 -1.42
N ILE A 144 0.93 16.54 -0.93
CA ILE A 144 1.12 16.29 0.52
C ILE A 144 1.85 17.48 1.19
N ARG A 145 2.92 18.02 0.57
CA ARG A 145 3.64 19.21 1.05
C ARG A 145 2.73 20.43 1.20
N SER A 146 1.76 20.59 0.30
CA SER A 146 0.82 21.72 0.35
C SER A 146 -0.17 21.64 1.51
N HIS A 147 -0.45 20.43 2.01
CA HIS A 147 -1.30 20.20 3.17
C HIS A 147 -0.54 20.25 4.49
N GLU A 148 0.67 19.66 4.55
CA GLU A 148 1.46 19.59 5.78
C GLU A 148 2.96 19.53 5.48
N TYR A 149 3.63 20.68 5.61
CA TYR A 149 5.05 20.81 5.30
C TYR A 149 5.95 20.11 6.32
N LEU A 150 5.54 20.02 7.60
CA LEU A 150 6.43 19.52 8.66
C LEU A 150 6.58 18.00 8.67
N MET A 151 5.57 17.26 8.20
CA MET A 151 5.52 15.80 8.28
C MET A 151 5.93 15.11 6.98
N VAL A 152 5.99 15.87 5.88
CA VAL A 152 6.19 15.29 4.54
C VAL A 152 7.55 14.63 4.36
N ASP A 153 8.59 15.16 5.00
CA ASP A 153 9.93 14.56 4.93
C ASP A 153 9.96 13.19 5.62
N ASP A 154 9.27 13.02 6.75
CA ASP A 154 9.13 11.72 7.42
C ASP A 154 8.37 10.70 6.54
N ILE A 155 7.31 11.14 5.84
CA ILE A 155 6.53 10.30 4.91
C ILE A 155 7.42 9.87 3.73
N ILE A 156 8.18 10.81 3.16
CA ILE A 156 9.09 10.57 2.05
C ILE A 156 10.20 9.59 2.47
N GLU A 157 10.81 9.79 3.63
CA GLU A 157 11.85 8.90 4.15
C GLU A 157 11.33 7.48 4.39
N ALA A 158 10.17 7.35 5.03
CA ALA A 158 9.54 6.05 5.26
C ALA A 158 9.16 5.36 3.94
N THR A 159 8.72 6.12 2.93
CA THR A 159 8.44 5.60 1.58
C THR A 159 9.71 5.02 0.94
N TRP A 160 10.86 5.70 1.06
CA TRP A 160 12.13 5.18 0.55
C TRP A 160 12.58 3.93 1.30
N LYS A 161 12.36 3.86 2.61
CA LYS A 161 12.64 2.67 3.39
C LYS A 161 11.76 1.51 2.91
N TYR A 162 10.46 1.73 2.70
CA TYR A 162 9.57 0.71 2.12
C TYR A 162 10.08 0.22 0.76
N LEU A 163 10.38 1.12 -0.19
CA LEU A 163 10.85 0.70 -1.52
C LEU A 163 12.21 -0.01 -1.45
N GLY A 164 13.08 0.37 -0.49
CA GLY A 164 14.32 -0.35 -0.20
C GLY A 164 14.11 -1.77 0.32
N LEU A 165 13.03 -2.05 1.07
CA LEU A 165 12.70 -3.42 1.48
C LEU A 165 12.26 -4.30 0.30
N ARG A 166 11.92 -3.69 -0.85
CA ARG A 166 11.44 -4.39 -2.05
C ARG A 166 12.56 -4.83 -3.00
N THR A 167 13.82 -4.42 -2.82
CA THR A 167 14.96 -4.75 -3.69
C THR A 167 15.44 -6.22 -3.54
N VAL A 168 14.54 -7.21 -3.54
CA VAL A 168 14.77 -8.51 -2.89
C VAL A 168 15.83 -9.40 -3.56
N ARG A 169 16.95 -9.59 -2.86
CA ARG A 169 17.56 -10.87 -2.43
C ARG A 169 17.54 -12.04 -3.44
N ARG A 170 17.94 -11.84 -4.70
CA ARG A 170 18.27 -12.99 -5.58
C ARG A 170 19.58 -13.65 -5.14
N GLY A 171 19.51 -14.63 -4.24
CA GLY A 171 20.67 -15.47 -3.91
C GLY A 171 20.58 -16.32 -2.64
N ARG A 172 19.67 -16.03 -1.70
CA ARG A 172 19.40 -16.92 -0.57
C ARG A 172 18.24 -17.83 -0.93
N GLN A 173 18.48 -19.13 -1.07
CA GLN A 173 17.44 -20.14 -0.92
C GLN A 173 16.81 -19.94 0.46
N THR A 174 15.73 -19.18 0.50
CA THR A 174 14.99 -18.93 1.71
C THR A 174 14.12 -20.13 1.98
N LYS A 175 14.30 -20.74 3.16
CA LYS A 175 13.34 -21.68 3.71
C LYS A 175 11.95 -21.01 3.71
N ARG A 176 10.90 -21.83 3.71
CA ARG A 176 9.48 -21.42 3.68
C ARG A 176 9.07 -20.32 4.70
N GLU A 177 9.92 -20.00 5.67
CA GLU A 177 9.78 -18.95 6.71
C GLU A 177 10.25 -17.54 6.31
N ASP A 178 11.02 -17.37 5.23
CA ASP A 178 11.62 -16.07 4.84
C ASP A 178 10.84 -15.42 3.67
N ARG A 179 9.51 -15.62 3.60
CA ARG A 179 8.68 -14.93 2.59
C ARG A 179 8.69 -13.43 2.93
N PRO A 180 8.99 -12.53 1.97
CA PRO A 180 8.91 -11.10 2.23
C PRO A 180 7.51 -10.73 2.71
N PRO A 181 7.39 -9.80 3.66
CA PRO A 181 6.10 -9.41 4.20
C PRO A 181 5.17 -8.93 3.07
N GLY A 182 3.87 -9.19 3.23
CA GLY A 182 2.85 -8.60 2.37
C GLY A 182 2.91 -7.07 2.43
N PHE A 183 2.21 -6.40 1.51
CA PHE A 183 2.24 -4.93 1.38
C PHE A 183 2.10 -4.19 2.74
N HIS A 184 1.06 -4.52 3.51
CA HIS A 184 0.82 -3.92 4.82
C HIS A 184 1.95 -4.21 5.81
N GLY A 185 2.45 -5.46 5.86
CA GLY A 185 3.58 -5.81 6.73
C GLY A 185 4.86 -5.06 6.39
N ALA A 186 5.14 -4.85 5.09
CA ALA A 186 6.27 -4.03 4.65
C ALA A 186 6.08 -2.54 5.01
N PHE A 187 4.85 -2.02 5.00
CA PHE A 187 4.53 -0.67 5.48
C PHE A 187 4.79 -0.52 6.99
N VAL A 188 4.40 -1.53 7.77
CA VAL A 188 4.68 -1.58 9.22
C VAL A 188 6.20 -1.63 9.45
N GLU A 189 6.93 -2.53 8.78
CA GLU A 189 8.39 -2.67 8.93
C GLU A 189 9.15 -1.41 8.50
N ALA A 190 8.70 -0.78 7.43
CA ALA A 190 9.24 0.50 6.98
C ALA A 190 8.93 1.65 7.95
N GLY A 191 7.96 1.50 8.86
CA GLY A 191 7.54 2.56 9.79
C GLY A 191 6.71 3.64 9.11
N VAL A 192 6.04 3.32 8.00
CA VAL A 192 5.26 4.28 7.19
C VAL A 192 3.98 4.70 7.91
N LEU A 193 3.43 3.87 8.79
CA LEU A 193 2.14 4.13 9.44
C LEU A 193 2.16 5.33 10.39
N LEU A 194 3.24 5.53 11.16
CA LEU A 194 3.34 6.66 12.09
C LEU A 194 3.29 8.03 11.39
N PRO A 195 4.17 8.34 10.41
CA PRO A 195 4.11 9.62 9.72
C PRO A 195 2.80 9.81 8.96
N LEU A 196 2.20 8.73 8.43
CA LEU A 196 0.88 8.79 7.83
C LEU A 196 -0.24 9.01 8.84
N HIS A 197 -0.15 8.48 10.06
CA HIS A 197 -1.12 8.76 11.13
C HIS A 197 -1.08 10.24 11.53
N ARG A 198 0.12 10.80 11.71
CA ARG A 198 0.30 12.23 11.98
C ARG A 198 -0.29 13.06 10.84
N PHE A 199 -0.01 12.68 9.60
CA PHE A 199 -0.60 13.34 8.43
C PHE A 199 -2.11 13.20 8.39
N ALA A 200 -2.67 12.00 8.60
CA ALA A 200 -4.09 11.72 8.56
C ALA A 200 -4.87 12.58 9.58
N THR A 201 -4.32 12.74 10.78
CA THR A 201 -4.97 13.43 11.90
C THR A 201 -4.63 14.92 11.99
N GLY A 202 -3.51 15.35 11.41
CA GLY A 202 -2.92 16.68 11.65
C GLY A 202 -2.34 16.85 13.05
N HIS A 203 -2.18 15.77 13.82
CA HIS A 203 -1.68 15.80 15.19
C HIS A 203 -0.28 15.18 15.27
N MET A 204 0.61 15.85 15.99
CA MET A 204 1.92 15.32 16.33
C MET A 204 1.78 14.38 17.54
N VAL A 205 2.03 13.10 17.31
CA VAL A 205 2.13 12.05 18.35
C VAL A 205 3.51 11.42 18.30
N ASP A 206 4.08 11.07 19.45
CA ASP A 206 5.33 10.32 19.47
C ASP A 206 5.12 8.82 19.19
N GLU A 207 6.22 8.08 19.07
CA GLU A 207 6.16 6.66 18.72
C GLU A 207 5.56 5.81 19.85
N GLU A 208 5.79 6.18 21.12
CA GLU A 208 5.24 5.44 22.26
C GLU A 208 3.72 5.60 22.32
N GLU A 209 3.22 6.83 22.17
CA GLU A 209 1.80 7.15 22.11
C GLU A 209 1.11 6.44 20.93
N PHE A 210 1.73 6.48 19.75
CA PHE A 210 1.20 5.80 18.57
C PHE A 210 1.10 4.29 18.74
N ASN A 211 2.15 3.66 19.27
CA ASN A 211 2.21 2.22 19.49
C ASN A 211 1.20 1.75 20.55
N TYR A 212 0.98 2.56 21.58
CA TYR A 212 -0.02 2.28 22.61
C TYR A 212 -1.46 2.34 22.06
N ALA A 213 -1.75 3.34 21.21
CA ALA A 213 -3.08 3.55 20.65
C ALA A 213 -3.43 2.59 19.50
N ASN A 214 -2.43 2.07 18.76
CA ASN A 214 -2.65 1.35 17.52
C ASN A 214 -2.06 -0.08 17.46
N PRO A 215 -2.27 -0.94 18.48
CA PRO A 215 -1.69 -2.29 18.50
C PRO A 215 -2.19 -3.16 17.34
N ARG A 216 -3.43 -2.96 16.87
CA ARG A 216 -4.02 -3.72 15.76
C ARG A 216 -3.34 -3.41 14.42
N LEU A 217 -3.12 -2.13 14.11
CA LEU A 217 -2.42 -1.69 12.88
C LEU A 217 -1.00 -2.25 12.80
N LEU A 218 -0.34 -2.44 13.94
CA LEU A 218 1.03 -2.97 13.99
C LEU A 218 1.09 -4.50 13.97
N SER A 219 -0.01 -5.18 14.31
CA SER A 219 -0.05 -6.64 14.47
C SER A 219 -0.15 -7.44 13.16
N GLY A 220 -0.15 -6.79 11.99
CA GLY A 220 -0.20 -7.46 10.68
C GLY A 220 -1.52 -8.19 10.37
N ASN A 221 -2.52 -8.10 11.25
CA ASN A 221 -3.78 -8.84 11.20
C ASN A 221 -4.93 -8.10 10.47
N VAL A 222 -4.61 -7.14 9.60
CA VAL A 222 -5.62 -6.46 8.76
C VAL A 222 -5.98 -7.42 7.62
N GLY A 223 -6.95 -8.30 7.87
CA GLY A 223 -7.59 -9.22 6.91
C GLY A 223 -6.65 -10.10 6.07
N SER A 224 -6.35 -11.32 6.56
CA SER A 224 -5.90 -12.44 5.71
C SER A 224 -7.07 -13.23 5.16
#